data_AF-A0A142CN56-F1
#
_entry.id   AF-A0A142CN56-F1
#
_cell.length_a   1.000
_cell.length_b   1.000
_cell.length_c   1.000
_cell.angle_alpha   90.00
_cell.angle_beta   90.00
_cell.angle_gamma   90.00
#
_symmetry.space_group_name_H-M   'P 1'
#
loop_
_entity.id
_entity.type
_entity.pdbx_description
1 polymer ?
#
loop_
_entity_poly.entity_id
_entity_poly.type
_entity_poly.pdbx_seq_one_letter_code
_entity_poly.pdbx_strand_id
1 'polypeptide(L)'
;MPGVRRHMKISVIPEQVAETLDAENHFIVREVFDVHLSDQGFELSSEDNDDSAFELLCKIRTGETLTTKEVVVNEKKTTPPPLFTEASLLAALVRVADFVTDPTIKKLLKDKDKDKKDEHGGIGTPATRAAILETLKKRNYITLEKGKLIPTDTGYALIDALPGIAVNPDMTALWSEKQTAIENGDLTVEEFINELYGELTGMISDVDLGEMKIEPAAPAGQFQRLDSPCPSCGKHIVIRPKGYFCTGCEFKIWSEFSGKKITQAQAEKLVKSGKTDLIKGFKKKSGGTYDTVLVLEDKKTGKLGFPVRAKK
;
A
#
# COMPACT_ATOMS: atom_id res chain seq x y z
N MET A 1 9.89 31.59 -27.60
CA MET A 1 11.24 31.39 -27.06
C MET A 1 11.13 30.52 -25.81
N PRO A 2 11.93 29.45 -25.64
CA PRO A 2 11.79 28.57 -24.49
C PRO A 2 12.34 29.28 -23.24
N GLY A 3 11.47 29.47 -22.25
CA GLY A 3 11.85 30.04 -20.95
C GLY A 3 12.79 29.11 -20.20
N VAL A 4 13.99 29.63 -19.91
CA VAL A 4 15.01 28.95 -19.12
C VAL A 4 14.48 28.74 -17.70
N ARG A 5 14.35 27.49 -17.25
CA ARG A 5 14.09 27.18 -15.83
C ARG A 5 15.35 27.46 -15.03
N ARG A 6 15.32 28.48 -14.17
CA ARG A 6 16.38 28.73 -13.18
C ARG A 6 15.86 28.31 -11.82
N HIS A 7 16.50 27.33 -11.21
CA HIS A 7 16.28 26.95 -9.83
C HIS A 7 17.18 27.81 -8.94
N MET A 8 16.60 28.50 -7.95
CA MET A 8 17.35 29.21 -6.92
C MET A 8 17.12 28.50 -5.60
N LYS A 9 18.21 27.98 -5.01
CA LYS A 9 18.22 27.38 -3.68
C LYS A 9 18.85 28.40 -2.74
N ILE A 10 18.10 28.86 -1.74
CA ILE A 10 18.60 29.79 -0.73
C ILE A 10 18.85 28.97 0.53
N SER A 11 20.10 28.90 0.96
CA SER A 11 20.50 28.27 2.22
C SER A 11 20.84 29.37 3.21
N VAL A 12 20.14 29.39 4.34
CA VAL A 12 20.42 30.30 5.46
C VAL A 12 21.15 29.50 6.54
N ILE A 13 22.32 29.97 6.96
CA ILE A 13 23.11 29.36 8.05
C ILE A 13 22.91 30.25 9.29
N PRO A 14 22.31 29.75 10.39
CA PRO A 14 22.28 30.49 11.65
C PRO A 14 23.62 30.34 12.39
N GLU A 15 24.20 31.45 12.85
CA GLU A 15 25.52 31.46 13.52
C GLU A 15 25.52 30.96 14.98
N GLN A 16 24.41 30.43 15.52
CA GLN A 16 24.38 29.90 16.89
C GLN A 16 23.51 28.65 17.14
N VAL A 17 22.87 28.05 16.14
CA VAL A 17 22.26 26.70 16.26
C VAL A 17 22.35 26.01 14.89
N ALA A 18 23.05 24.89 14.81
CA ALA A 18 23.32 24.16 13.57
C ALA A 18 22.10 23.35 13.08
N GLU A 19 21.01 24.04 12.74
CA GLU A 19 19.87 23.44 12.04
C GLU A 19 19.48 24.30 10.84
N THR A 20 19.55 23.69 9.65
CA THR A 20 19.10 24.30 8.39
C THR A 20 17.57 24.29 8.38
N LEU A 21 16.94 25.46 8.38
CA LEU A 21 15.50 25.59 8.15
C LEU A 21 15.28 25.79 6.64
N ASP A 22 14.74 24.77 5.97
CA ASP A 22 14.29 24.86 4.58
C ASP A 22 12.93 25.59 4.54
N ALA A 23 12.92 26.84 4.07
CA ALA A 23 11.69 27.53 3.70
C ALA A 23 11.36 27.19 2.23
N GLU A 24 10.69 26.06 2.00
CA GLU A 24 10.11 25.75 0.68
C GLU A 24 8.81 26.54 0.46
N ASN A 25 8.89 27.75 -0.09
CA ASN A 25 7.73 28.35 -0.75
C ASN A 25 7.66 27.86 -2.20
N HIS A 26 6.68 27.01 -2.51
CA HIS A 26 6.23 26.76 -3.87
C HIS A 26 5.49 28.01 -4.38
N PHE A 27 6.22 28.95 -4.98
CA PHE A 27 5.60 29.98 -5.81
C PHE A 27 5.47 29.48 -7.24
N ILE A 28 4.27 29.06 -7.63
CA ILE A 28 3.91 28.97 -9.04
C ILE A 28 3.69 30.41 -9.50
N VAL A 29 4.67 31.01 -10.17
CA VAL A 29 4.43 32.24 -10.94
C VAL A 29 3.64 31.85 -12.19
N ARG A 30 2.33 31.73 -12.01
CA ARG A 30 1.34 31.91 -13.06
C ARG A 30 0.58 33.18 -12.69
N GLU A 31 0.23 33.99 -13.68
CA GLU A 31 -0.89 34.92 -13.55
C GLU A 31 -2.00 34.24 -12.76
N VAL A 32 -2.53 34.92 -11.75
CA VAL A 32 -3.52 34.40 -10.80
C VAL A 32 -4.70 33.78 -11.55
N PHE A 33 -4.67 32.46 -11.68
CA PHE A 33 -5.80 31.59 -11.91
C PHE A 33 -5.53 30.32 -11.12
N ASP A 34 -6.12 30.22 -9.94
CA ASP A 34 -6.26 28.95 -9.27
C ASP A 34 -7.40 28.19 -9.99
N VAL A 35 -7.03 27.13 -10.71
CA VAL A 35 -7.99 26.22 -11.34
C VAL A 35 -7.92 24.92 -10.56
N HIS A 36 -8.90 24.69 -9.68
CA HIS A 36 -9.21 23.36 -9.18
C HIS A 36 -10.30 22.74 -10.05
N LEU A 37 -9.97 21.63 -10.71
CA LEU A 37 -10.94 20.77 -11.38
C LEU A 37 -11.54 19.81 -10.36
N SER A 38 -12.84 19.97 -10.09
CA SER A 38 -13.73 18.86 -9.70
C SER A 38 -15.12 19.06 -10.31
N ASP A 39 -15.71 17.95 -10.74
CA ASP A 39 -16.71 17.79 -11.81
C ASP A 39 -18.13 18.37 -11.61
N GLN A 40 -18.39 19.25 -10.66
CA GLN A 40 -19.76 19.77 -10.44
C GLN A 40 -19.77 21.21 -9.93
N GLY A 41 -19.98 22.18 -10.83
CA GLY A 41 -20.60 23.48 -10.52
C GLY A 41 -19.77 24.48 -9.69
N PHE A 42 -19.79 25.75 -10.11
CA PHE A 42 -18.99 26.85 -9.58
C PHE A 42 -19.71 27.56 -8.43
N GLU A 43 -19.19 27.49 -7.20
CA GLU A 43 -19.54 28.40 -6.10
C GLU A 43 -18.27 28.91 -5.39
N LEU A 44 -18.12 30.23 -5.34
CA LEU A 44 -17.04 30.95 -4.67
C LEU A 44 -17.42 31.20 -3.21
N SER A 45 -16.53 30.90 -2.27
CA SER A 45 -16.48 31.60 -0.98
C SER A 45 -15.05 32.09 -0.75
N SER A 46 -14.92 33.39 -0.57
CA SER A 46 -13.67 34.13 -0.40
C SER A 46 -13.53 34.54 1.06
N GLU A 47 -12.54 34.01 1.77
CA GLU A 47 -12.03 34.64 2.99
C GLU A 47 -10.51 34.71 2.92
N ASP A 48 -10.04 35.96 2.78
CA ASP A 48 -8.73 36.54 3.04
C ASP A 48 -7.54 36.19 2.12
N ASN A 49 -7.44 36.95 1.03
CA ASN A 49 -6.23 37.08 0.20
C ASN A 49 -5.37 38.25 0.73
N ASP A 50 -4.28 37.96 1.44
CA ASP A 50 -3.35 38.99 1.94
C ASP A 50 -2.15 39.16 1.00
N ASP A 51 -2.32 40.00 -0.03
CA ASP A 51 -1.28 40.38 -1.01
C ASP A 51 -0.02 40.99 -0.34
N SER A 52 -0.11 41.43 0.93
CA SER A 52 0.99 42.07 1.65
C SER A 52 2.13 41.11 2.01
N ALA A 53 1.83 39.83 2.26
CA ALA A 53 2.82 38.83 2.63
C ALA A 53 3.75 38.49 1.44
N PHE A 54 3.20 38.46 0.22
CA PHE A 54 3.95 38.21 -1.00
C PHE A 54 4.95 39.33 -1.29
N GLU A 55 4.53 40.59 -1.18
CA GLU A 55 5.40 41.75 -1.39
C GLU A 55 6.57 41.79 -0.39
N LEU A 56 6.35 41.39 0.87
CA LEU A 56 7.41 41.35 1.88
C LEU A 56 8.48 40.32 1.54
N LEU A 57 8.07 39.14 1.06
CA LEU A 57 8.99 38.05 0.71
C LEU A 57 9.83 38.39 -0.53
N CYS A 58 9.28 39.11 -1.51
CA CYS A 58 10.02 39.57 -2.68
C CYS A 58 11.13 40.58 -2.37
N LYS A 59 11.12 41.21 -1.19
CA LYS A 59 12.11 42.23 -0.78
C LYS A 59 13.34 41.63 -0.09
N ILE A 60 13.29 40.37 0.33
CA ILE A 60 14.38 39.68 1.06
C ILE A 60 15.53 39.34 0.10
N ARG A 61 16.78 39.59 0.53
CA ARG A 61 17.99 39.30 -0.27
C ARG A 61 18.85 38.19 0.36
N THR A 62 19.60 37.49 -0.50
CA THR A 62 20.58 36.49 -0.04
C THR A 62 21.63 37.15 0.86
N GLY A 63 21.81 36.61 2.07
CA GLY A 63 22.72 37.14 3.08
C GLY A 63 22.08 38.12 4.08
N GLU A 64 20.79 38.42 3.93
CA GLU A 64 20.04 39.24 4.89
C GLU A 64 19.77 38.49 6.20
N THR A 65 19.92 39.18 7.32
CA THR A 65 19.76 38.60 8.66
C THR A 65 18.33 38.84 9.14
N LEU A 66 17.60 37.76 9.41
CA LEU A 66 16.22 37.83 9.91
C LEU A 66 16.18 37.44 11.39
N THR A 67 15.27 38.07 12.13
CA THR A 67 15.03 37.75 13.55
C THR A 67 13.75 36.93 13.66
N THR A 68 13.86 35.71 14.17
CA THR A 68 12.70 34.86 14.46
C THR A 68 11.89 35.46 15.60
N LYS A 69 10.63 35.84 15.34
CA LYS A 69 9.73 36.39 16.37
C LYS A 69 9.08 35.32 17.24
N GLU A 70 8.76 34.17 16.65
CA GLU A 70 8.06 33.08 17.33
C GLU A 70 8.42 31.74 16.67
N VAL A 71 8.47 30.67 17.47
CA VAL A 71 8.64 29.29 17.00
C VAL A 71 7.43 28.49 17.47
N VAL A 72 6.62 28.01 16.52
CA VAL A 72 5.45 27.18 16.81
C VAL A 72 5.73 25.74 16.37
N VAL A 73 5.71 24.80 17.33
CA VAL A 73 5.86 23.37 17.04
C VAL A 73 4.48 22.78 16.76
N ASN A 74 4.25 22.43 15.50
CA ASN A 74 3.00 21.80 15.07
C ASN A 74 3.16 20.30 14.92
N GLU A 75 2.61 19.54 15.88
CA GLU A 75 2.49 18.09 15.75
C GLU A 75 1.44 17.74 14.71
N LYS A 76 1.86 17.14 13.59
CA LYS A 76 0.97 16.61 12.56
C LYS A 76 0.89 15.09 12.67
N LYS A 77 -0.31 14.54 12.50
CA LYS A 77 -0.52 13.09 12.39
C LYS A 77 -0.48 12.66 10.94
N THR A 78 0.21 11.56 10.65
CA THR A 78 0.14 10.92 9.33
C THR A 78 -1.23 10.29 9.15
N THR A 79 -1.81 10.44 7.97
CA THR A 79 -3.01 9.71 7.56
C THR A 79 -2.64 8.50 6.72
N PRO A 80 -3.40 7.40 6.80
CA PRO A 80 -3.18 6.26 5.92
C PRO A 80 -3.42 6.68 4.45
N PRO A 81 -2.76 6.02 3.48
CA PRO A 81 -2.97 6.31 2.07
C PRO A 81 -4.45 6.20 1.69
N PRO A 82 -4.98 7.14 0.89
CA PRO A 82 -6.36 7.07 0.44
C PRO A 82 -6.55 5.85 -0.47
N LEU A 83 -7.74 5.26 -0.39
CA LEU A 83 -8.15 4.21 -1.32
C LEU A 83 -8.20 4.74 -2.75
N PHE A 84 -7.87 3.87 -3.70
CA PHE A 84 -7.92 4.20 -5.12
C PHE A 84 -9.36 4.46 -5.58
N THR A 85 -9.55 5.53 -6.36
CA THR A 85 -10.60 5.67 -7.37
C THR A 85 -10.13 5.06 -8.69
N GLU A 86 -11.04 4.91 -9.67
CA GLU A 86 -10.67 4.47 -11.02
C GLU A 86 -9.60 5.37 -11.66
N ALA A 87 -9.79 6.69 -11.59
CA ALA A 87 -8.82 7.65 -12.11
C ALA A 87 -7.44 7.51 -11.44
N SER A 88 -7.41 7.39 -10.11
CA SER A 88 -6.15 7.25 -9.38
C SER A 88 -5.48 5.89 -9.60
N LEU A 89 -6.25 4.81 -9.85
CA LEU A 89 -5.69 3.51 -10.19
C LEU A 89 -5.11 3.52 -11.60
N LEU A 90 -5.80 4.11 -12.57
CA LEU A 90 -5.28 4.28 -13.93
C LEU A 90 -3.99 5.11 -13.92
N ALA A 91 -3.94 6.20 -13.15
CA ALA A 91 -2.72 6.98 -12.96
C ALA A 91 -1.59 6.17 -12.30
N ALA A 92 -1.91 5.33 -11.31
CA ALA A 92 -0.94 4.44 -10.68
C ALA A 92 -0.39 3.38 -11.66
N LEU A 93 -1.21 2.86 -12.58
CA LEU A 93 -0.78 1.89 -13.60
C LEU A 93 0.22 2.46 -14.61
N VAL A 94 0.27 3.79 -14.79
CA VAL A 94 1.31 4.47 -15.60
C VAL A 94 2.66 4.55 -14.86
N ARG A 95 2.62 4.49 -13.52
CA ARG A 95 3.75 4.75 -12.63
C ARG A 95 3.98 3.61 -11.64
N VAL A 96 3.77 2.37 -12.06
CA VAL A 96 3.86 1.19 -11.16
C VAL A 96 5.22 1.11 -10.48
N ALA A 97 6.30 1.54 -11.14
CA ALA A 97 7.63 1.66 -10.57
C ALA A 97 7.71 2.45 -9.25
N ASP A 98 6.78 3.36 -8.98
CA ASP A 98 6.76 4.12 -7.71
C ASP A 98 6.28 3.27 -6.52
N PHE A 99 5.54 2.19 -6.79
CA PHE A 99 5.05 1.23 -5.80
C PHE A 99 5.96 0.03 -5.60
N VAL A 100 7.04 -0.08 -6.40
CA VAL A 100 8.04 -1.14 -6.29
C VAL A 100 9.10 -0.77 -5.26
N THR A 101 9.32 -1.69 -4.32
CA THR A 101 10.33 -1.55 -3.25
C THR A 101 11.72 -2.00 -3.69
N ASP A 102 11.80 -3.00 -4.58
CA ASP A 102 13.07 -3.49 -5.11
C ASP A 102 13.70 -2.43 -6.06
N PRO A 103 14.91 -1.93 -5.76
CA PRO A 103 15.54 -0.87 -6.56
C PRO A 103 15.90 -1.32 -7.98
N THR A 104 16.18 -2.62 -8.17
CA THR A 104 16.53 -3.20 -9.47
C THR A 104 15.29 -3.28 -10.35
N ILE A 105 14.19 -3.85 -9.86
CA ILE A 105 12.91 -3.92 -10.59
C ILE A 105 12.39 -2.52 -10.90
N LYS A 106 12.47 -1.60 -9.94
CA LYS A 106 12.09 -0.20 -10.13
C LYS A 106 12.87 0.47 -11.26
N LYS A 107 14.18 0.22 -11.34
CA LYS A 107 15.03 0.73 -12.41
C LYS A 107 14.63 0.12 -13.76
N LEU A 108 14.47 -1.20 -13.84
CA LEU A 108 14.06 -1.89 -15.07
C LEU A 108 12.73 -1.36 -15.62
N LEU A 109 11.74 -1.17 -14.75
CA LEU A 109 10.45 -0.58 -15.16
C LEU A 109 10.64 0.83 -15.72
N LYS A 110 11.42 1.69 -15.06
CA LYS A 110 11.66 3.05 -15.55
C LYS A 110 12.44 3.08 -16.86
N ASP A 111 13.47 2.25 -16.99
CA ASP A 111 14.32 2.18 -18.17
C ASP A 111 13.53 1.71 -19.40
N LYS A 112 12.57 0.80 -19.22
CA LYS A 112 11.65 0.34 -20.27
C LYS A 112 10.84 1.47 -20.92
N ASP A 113 10.44 2.47 -20.14
CA ASP A 113 9.57 3.55 -20.61
C ASP A 113 10.30 4.90 -20.72
N LYS A 114 11.64 4.90 -20.63
CA LYS A 114 12.46 6.14 -20.62
C LYS A 114 12.23 7.05 -21.85
N ASP A 115 11.92 6.44 -23.00
CA ASP A 115 11.71 7.14 -24.28
C ASP A 115 10.22 7.43 -24.57
N LYS A 116 9.31 7.05 -23.66
CA LYS A 116 7.87 7.24 -23.80
C LYS A 116 7.40 8.43 -22.96
N LYS A 117 6.89 9.46 -23.63
CA LYS A 117 6.50 10.74 -23.01
C LYS A 117 5.47 10.60 -21.87
N ASP A 118 4.53 9.66 -22.01
CA ASP A 118 3.39 9.51 -21.11
C ASP A 118 3.44 8.21 -20.29
N GLU A 119 4.61 7.58 -20.18
CA GLU A 119 4.82 6.33 -19.42
C GLU A 119 6.03 6.46 -18.50
N HIS A 120 5.95 5.92 -17.29
CA HIS A 120 6.99 6.09 -16.27
C HIS A 120 7.24 4.80 -15.48
N GLY A 121 7.44 3.69 -16.22
CA GLY A 121 7.52 2.36 -15.65
C GLY A 121 6.16 1.81 -15.30
N GLY A 122 5.24 1.92 -16.26
CA GLY A 122 3.86 1.48 -16.15
C GLY A 122 3.67 0.02 -16.57
N ILE A 123 2.47 -0.51 -16.33
CA ILE A 123 2.05 -1.82 -16.83
C ILE A 123 0.83 -1.69 -17.74
N GLY A 124 0.82 -2.46 -18.83
CA GLY A 124 -0.18 -2.35 -19.89
C GLY A 124 -0.09 -1.05 -20.70
N THR A 125 -0.91 -0.95 -21.74
CA THR A 125 -1.17 0.25 -22.55
C THR A 125 -2.51 0.89 -22.16
N PRO A 126 -2.80 2.15 -22.53
CA PRO A 126 -4.06 2.81 -22.21
C PRO A 126 -5.31 1.97 -22.49
N ALA A 127 -5.38 1.31 -23.66
CA ALA A 127 -6.50 0.45 -24.03
C ALA A 127 -6.65 -0.78 -23.12
N THR A 128 -5.53 -1.43 -22.78
CA THR A 128 -5.56 -2.63 -21.91
C THR A 128 -5.89 -2.29 -20.46
N ARG A 129 -5.48 -1.13 -19.96
CA ARG A 129 -5.72 -0.72 -18.56
C ARG A 129 -7.21 -0.57 -18.26
N ALA A 130 -7.95 0.06 -19.18
CA ALA A 130 -9.40 0.17 -19.07
C ALA A 130 -10.08 -1.21 -19.11
N ALA A 131 -9.65 -2.09 -20.03
CA ALA A 131 -10.18 -3.45 -20.14
C ALA A 131 -9.89 -4.31 -18.89
N ILE A 132 -8.71 -4.16 -18.29
CA ILE A 132 -8.33 -4.83 -17.03
C ILE A 132 -9.29 -4.40 -15.93
N LEU A 133 -9.52 -3.09 -15.76
CA LEU A 133 -10.39 -2.55 -14.73
C LEU A 133 -11.82 -3.11 -14.85
N GLU A 134 -12.38 -3.11 -16.06
CA GLU A 134 -13.71 -3.67 -16.32
C GLU A 134 -13.76 -5.18 -16.06
N THR A 135 -12.69 -5.91 -16.38
CA THR A 135 -12.60 -7.35 -16.10
C THR A 135 -12.58 -7.63 -14.60
N LEU A 136 -11.86 -6.84 -13.82
CA LEU A 136 -11.79 -6.98 -12.36
C LEU A 136 -13.17 -6.75 -11.71
N LYS A 137 -13.93 -5.75 -12.18
CA LYS A 137 -15.31 -5.50 -11.75
C LYS A 137 -16.23 -6.65 -12.16
N LYS A 138 -16.22 -7.04 -13.44
CA LYS A 138 -17.09 -8.09 -14.00
C LYS A 138 -16.91 -9.44 -13.31
N ARG A 139 -15.67 -9.77 -12.90
CA ARG A 139 -15.34 -11.01 -12.17
C ARG A 139 -15.53 -10.89 -10.65
N ASN A 140 -16.09 -9.79 -10.16
CA ASN A 140 -16.34 -9.53 -8.75
C ASN A 140 -15.07 -9.62 -7.88
N TYR A 141 -13.91 -9.18 -8.40
CA TYR A 141 -12.68 -9.05 -7.60
C TYR A 141 -12.56 -7.70 -6.91
N ILE A 142 -13.18 -6.67 -7.48
CA ILE A 142 -13.27 -5.33 -6.91
C ILE A 142 -14.70 -4.81 -7.04
N THR A 143 -15.11 -3.94 -6.12
CA THR A 143 -16.38 -3.22 -6.15
C THR A 143 -16.16 -1.72 -5.97
N LEU A 144 -17.17 -0.91 -6.30
CA LEU A 144 -17.13 0.54 -6.15
C LEU A 144 -18.03 0.96 -4.97
N GLU A 145 -17.44 1.53 -3.92
CA GLU A 145 -18.16 2.08 -2.78
C GLU A 145 -17.84 3.56 -2.62
N LYS A 146 -18.83 4.44 -2.73
CA LYS A 146 -18.66 5.91 -2.62
C LYS A 146 -17.53 6.44 -3.54
N GLY A 147 -17.42 5.91 -4.75
CA GLY A 147 -16.38 6.27 -5.72
C GLY A 147 -14.99 5.70 -5.44
N LYS A 148 -14.84 4.82 -4.43
CA LYS A 148 -13.59 4.14 -4.08
C LYS A 148 -13.65 2.67 -4.49
N LEU A 149 -12.54 2.17 -5.03
CA LEU A 149 -12.34 0.77 -5.37
C LEU A 149 -12.02 -0.02 -4.11
N ILE A 150 -12.87 -0.97 -3.79
CA ILE A 150 -12.76 -1.85 -2.63
C ILE A 150 -12.51 -3.27 -3.15
N PRO A 151 -11.41 -3.94 -2.76
CA PRO A 151 -11.24 -5.36 -3.06
C PRO A 151 -12.33 -6.18 -2.38
N THR A 152 -12.95 -7.09 -3.13
CA THR A 152 -13.92 -8.04 -2.58
C THR A 152 -13.18 -9.20 -1.90
N ASP A 153 -13.89 -9.99 -1.11
CA ASP A 153 -13.32 -11.21 -0.54
C ASP A 153 -12.89 -12.22 -1.62
N THR A 154 -13.58 -12.27 -2.77
CA THR A 154 -13.14 -13.06 -3.94
C THR A 154 -11.82 -12.53 -4.50
N GLY A 155 -11.65 -11.21 -4.55
CA GLY A 155 -10.38 -10.58 -4.96
C GLY A 155 -9.24 -10.94 -4.01
N TYR A 156 -9.48 -10.91 -2.70
CA TYR A 156 -8.50 -11.36 -1.71
C TYR A 156 -8.18 -12.85 -1.83
N ALA A 157 -9.19 -13.70 -2.02
CA ALA A 157 -8.99 -15.14 -2.18
C ALA A 157 -8.12 -15.47 -3.40
N LEU A 158 -8.29 -14.73 -4.51
CA LEU A 158 -7.44 -14.86 -5.68
C LEU A 158 -5.98 -14.51 -5.35
N ILE A 159 -5.74 -13.35 -4.72
CA ILE A 159 -4.38 -12.92 -4.36
C ILE A 159 -3.73 -13.89 -3.39
N ASP A 160 -4.48 -14.44 -2.43
CA ASP A 160 -3.98 -15.41 -1.47
C ASP A 160 -3.64 -16.77 -2.11
N ALA A 161 -4.32 -17.14 -3.20
CA ALA A 161 -4.09 -18.39 -3.93
C ALA A 161 -2.92 -18.31 -4.93
N LEU A 162 -2.49 -17.11 -5.30
CA LEU A 162 -1.42 -16.90 -6.27
C LEU A 162 -0.04 -16.81 -5.60
N PRO A 163 1.02 -17.31 -6.25
CA PRO A 163 2.38 -17.14 -5.75
C PRO A 163 2.79 -15.66 -5.80
N GLY A 164 3.73 -15.26 -4.92
CA GLY A 164 4.20 -13.86 -4.81
C GLY A 164 4.65 -13.26 -6.16
N ILE A 165 5.29 -14.09 -6.99
CA ILE A 165 5.76 -13.72 -8.33
C ILE A 165 4.62 -13.30 -9.28
N ALA A 166 3.40 -13.83 -9.11
CA ALA A 166 2.26 -13.54 -9.96
C ALA A 166 1.45 -12.31 -9.51
N VAL A 167 1.66 -11.82 -8.27
CA VAL A 167 0.92 -10.69 -7.69
C VAL A 167 1.75 -9.41 -7.62
N ASN A 168 3.08 -9.52 -7.75
CA ASN A 168 3.99 -8.39 -7.79
C ASN A 168 4.26 -7.94 -9.24
N PRO A 169 4.56 -6.64 -9.46
CA PRO A 169 4.87 -6.12 -10.80
C PRO A 169 6.23 -6.59 -11.35
N ASP A 170 7.00 -7.33 -10.57
CA ASP A 170 8.35 -7.83 -10.90
C ASP A 170 8.35 -8.60 -12.22
N MET A 171 7.37 -9.49 -12.43
CA MET A 171 7.27 -10.26 -13.66
C MET A 171 7.07 -9.38 -14.89
N THR A 172 6.37 -8.26 -14.78
CA THR A 172 6.20 -7.37 -15.93
C THR A 172 7.53 -6.70 -16.32
N ALA A 173 8.41 -6.43 -15.35
CA ALA A 173 9.74 -5.89 -15.62
C ALA A 173 10.62 -6.95 -16.31
N LEU A 174 10.66 -8.15 -15.75
CA LEU A 174 11.47 -9.28 -16.26
C LEU A 174 11.04 -9.68 -17.68
N TRP A 175 9.73 -9.76 -17.93
CA TRP A 175 9.21 -10.11 -19.26
C TRP A 175 9.53 -9.06 -20.32
N SER A 176 9.57 -7.78 -19.93
CA SER A 176 9.97 -6.72 -20.84
C SER A 176 11.44 -6.80 -21.18
N GLU A 177 12.30 -7.11 -20.22
CA GLU A 177 13.74 -7.32 -20.45
C GLU A 177 13.98 -8.48 -21.41
N LYS A 178 13.28 -9.61 -21.21
CA LYS A 178 13.34 -10.77 -22.12
C LYS A 178 12.87 -10.42 -23.53
N GLN A 179 11.80 -9.65 -23.68
CA GLN A 179 11.36 -9.15 -24.99
C GLN A 179 12.43 -8.28 -25.66
N THR A 180 13.05 -7.36 -24.94
CA THR A 180 14.14 -6.53 -25.48
C THR A 180 15.37 -7.36 -25.85
N ALA A 181 15.72 -8.39 -25.07
CA ALA A 181 16.81 -9.31 -25.41
C ALA A 181 16.52 -10.06 -26.72
N ILE A 182 15.26 -10.45 -26.96
CA ILE A 182 14.83 -11.06 -28.22
C ILE A 182 14.92 -10.06 -29.37
N GLU A 183 14.48 -8.81 -29.18
CA GLU A 183 14.58 -7.75 -30.20
C GLU A 183 16.03 -7.45 -30.59
N ASN A 184 16.96 -7.52 -29.64
CA ASN A 184 18.39 -7.30 -29.87
C ASN A 184 19.12 -8.52 -30.44
N GLY A 185 18.48 -9.71 -30.43
CA GLY A 185 19.09 -10.97 -30.84
C GLY A 185 19.98 -11.61 -29.78
N ASP A 186 19.94 -11.13 -28.54
CA ASP A 186 20.69 -11.66 -27.38
C ASP A 186 20.01 -12.92 -26.78
N LEU A 187 18.73 -13.12 -27.07
CA LEU A 187 17.93 -14.26 -26.63
C LEU A 187 17.07 -14.77 -27.80
N THR A 188 17.06 -16.07 -28.06
CA THR A 188 16.13 -16.62 -29.07
C THR A 188 14.74 -16.85 -28.48
N VAL A 189 13.73 -16.84 -29.35
CA VAL A 189 12.35 -17.19 -28.96
C VAL A 189 12.28 -18.60 -28.37
N GLU A 190 13.04 -19.55 -28.91
CA GLU A 190 13.07 -20.93 -28.42
C GLU A 190 13.66 -21.01 -27.01
N GLU A 191 14.77 -20.32 -26.74
CA GLU A 191 15.36 -20.24 -25.40
C GLU A 191 14.40 -19.59 -24.40
N PHE A 192 13.75 -18.49 -24.76
CA PHE A 192 12.74 -17.85 -23.92
C PHE A 192 11.58 -18.79 -23.56
N ILE A 193 11.05 -19.53 -24.54
CA ILE A 193 9.95 -20.48 -24.33
C ILE A 193 10.40 -21.64 -23.44
N ASN A 194 11.62 -22.16 -23.63
CA ASN A 194 12.16 -23.22 -22.79
C ASN A 194 12.36 -22.75 -21.33
N GLU A 195 12.87 -21.54 -21.12
CA GLU A 195 12.99 -20.93 -19.79
C GLU A 195 11.60 -20.78 -19.14
N LEU A 196 10.62 -20.26 -19.89
CA LEU A 196 9.25 -20.07 -19.42
C LEU A 196 8.61 -21.39 -18.99
N TYR A 197 8.78 -22.46 -19.77
CA TYR A 197 8.30 -23.79 -19.39
C TYR A 197 8.98 -24.31 -18.12
N GLY A 198 10.28 -24.05 -17.95
CA GLY A 198 11.01 -24.38 -16.73
C GLY A 198 10.45 -23.67 -15.50
N GLU A 199 10.26 -22.35 -15.59
CA GLU A 199 9.67 -21.53 -14.52
C GLU A 199 8.25 -21.98 -14.18
N LEU A 200 7.41 -22.23 -15.18
CA LEU A 200 6.04 -22.69 -14.99
C LEU A 200 5.99 -24.07 -14.32
N THR A 201 6.86 -24.98 -14.74
CA THR A 201 6.96 -26.32 -14.15
C THR A 201 7.35 -26.22 -12.68
N GLY A 202 8.29 -25.34 -12.34
CA GLY A 202 8.66 -25.05 -10.94
C GLY A 202 7.47 -24.51 -10.14
N MET A 203 6.78 -23.50 -10.67
CA MET A 203 5.60 -22.91 -10.02
C MET A 203 4.48 -23.93 -9.77
N ILE A 204 4.21 -24.83 -10.73
CA ILE A 204 3.17 -25.86 -10.57
C ILE A 204 3.61 -26.93 -9.56
N SER A 205 4.90 -27.25 -9.50
CA SER A 205 5.43 -28.26 -8.58
C SER A 205 5.35 -27.82 -7.11
N ASP A 206 5.42 -26.52 -6.85
CA ASP A 206 5.28 -25.92 -5.52
C ASP A 206 3.81 -25.77 -5.06
N VAL A 207 2.84 -26.06 -5.94
CA VAL A 207 1.41 -26.07 -5.58
C VAL A 207 1.05 -27.41 -4.97
N ASP A 208 0.95 -27.46 -3.64
CA ASP A 208 0.36 -28.60 -2.93
C ASP A 208 -1.15 -28.65 -3.14
N LEU A 209 -1.56 -29.38 -4.19
CA LEU A 209 -2.96 -29.60 -4.55
C LEU A 209 -3.74 -30.40 -3.48
N GLY A 210 -3.04 -31.02 -2.52
CA GLY A 210 -3.65 -31.83 -1.46
C GLY A 210 -4.48 -31.02 -0.44
N GLU A 211 -4.15 -29.74 -0.26
CA GLU A 211 -4.86 -28.84 0.67
C GLU A 211 -5.87 -27.90 -0.03
N MET A 212 -5.82 -27.81 -1.37
CA MET A 212 -6.77 -27.03 -2.15
C MET A 212 -8.09 -27.80 -2.35
N LYS A 213 -8.87 -27.92 -1.27
CA LYS A 213 -10.32 -28.15 -1.39
C LYS A 213 -10.96 -26.89 -1.95
N ILE A 214 -10.86 -26.69 -3.25
CA ILE A 214 -11.74 -25.76 -3.97
C ILE A 214 -13.10 -26.48 -4.02
N GLU A 215 -13.85 -26.40 -2.93
CA GLU A 215 -15.27 -26.72 -3.01
C GLU A 215 -15.89 -25.71 -3.98
N PRO A 216 -16.68 -26.17 -4.97
CA PRO A 216 -17.35 -25.27 -5.90
C PRO A 216 -18.15 -24.25 -5.10
N ALA A 217 -17.96 -22.98 -5.46
CA ALA A 217 -18.50 -21.79 -4.82
C ALA A 217 -19.75 -22.07 -3.97
N ALA A 218 -19.59 -21.95 -2.65
CA ALA A 218 -20.73 -21.66 -1.80
C ALA A 218 -21.46 -20.44 -2.41
N PRO A 219 -22.79 -20.45 -2.51
CA PRO A 219 -23.55 -19.39 -3.15
C PRO A 219 -23.14 -18.03 -2.58
N ALA A 220 -22.99 -17.06 -3.49
CA ALA A 220 -22.56 -15.71 -3.18
C ALA A 220 -23.25 -15.17 -1.91
N GLY A 221 -22.44 -14.78 -0.91
CA GLY A 221 -22.91 -13.97 0.21
C GLY A 221 -22.73 -14.53 1.62
N GLN A 222 -22.10 -15.69 1.83
CA GLN A 222 -21.73 -16.14 3.18
C GLN A 222 -20.22 -16.14 3.37
N PHE A 223 -19.67 -14.94 3.57
CA PHE A 223 -18.31 -14.76 4.06
C PHE A 223 -18.22 -15.23 5.51
N GLN A 224 -17.24 -16.07 5.83
CA GLN A 224 -16.94 -16.43 7.21
C GLN A 224 -16.35 -15.20 7.92
N ARG A 225 -17.07 -14.68 8.90
CA ARG A 225 -16.71 -13.53 9.73
C ARG A 225 -16.80 -13.91 11.20
N LEU A 226 -16.09 -13.15 12.03
CA LEU A 226 -16.35 -13.15 13.47
C LEU A 226 -17.70 -12.46 13.72
N ASP A 227 -18.43 -12.93 14.75
CA ASP A 227 -19.69 -12.30 15.14
C ASP A 227 -19.44 -10.96 15.82
N SER A 228 -18.27 -10.80 16.44
CA SER A 228 -17.88 -9.57 17.12
C SER A 228 -17.32 -8.52 16.18
N PRO A 229 -17.71 -7.25 16.37
CA PRO A 229 -17.08 -6.14 15.67
C PRO A 229 -15.64 -5.93 16.13
N CYS A 230 -14.84 -5.32 15.27
CA CYS A 230 -13.45 -4.99 15.56
C CYS A 230 -13.33 -4.09 16.80
N PRO A 231 -12.47 -4.42 17.77
CA PRO A 231 -12.34 -3.64 19.00
C PRO A 231 -11.64 -2.29 18.77
N SER A 232 -10.96 -2.11 17.63
CA SER A 232 -10.30 -0.84 17.26
C SER A 232 -11.23 0.14 16.55
N CYS A 233 -12.11 -0.33 15.67
CA CYS A 233 -12.86 0.55 14.75
C CYS A 233 -14.33 0.18 14.55
N GLY A 234 -14.82 -0.88 15.18
CA GLY A 234 -16.23 -1.32 15.13
C GLY A 234 -16.66 -2.00 13.82
N LYS A 235 -15.81 -2.08 12.79
CA LYS A 235 -16.13 -2.76 11.53
C LYS A 235 -15.98 -4.29 11.63
N HIS A 236 -16.43 -5.01 10.61
CA HIS A 236 -16.37 -6.47 10.56
C HIS A 236 -14.93 -7.01 10.56
N ILE A 237 -14.75 -8.19 11.16
CA ILE A 237 -13.52 -8.98 11.06
C ILE A 237 -13.81 -10.20 10.19
N VAL A 238 -13.11 -10.32 9.06
CA VAL A 238 -13.23 -11.44 8.12
C VAL A 238 -12.21 -12.52 8.44
N ILE A 239 -12.60 -13.77 8.23
CA ILE A 239 -11.76 -14.95 8.43
C ILE A 239 -11.08 -15.29 7.10
N ARG A 240 -9.75 -15.39 7.12
CA ARG A 240 -8.91 -15.76 5.97
C ARG A 240 -7.94 -16.87 6.37
N PRO A 241 -7.33 -17.61 5.42
CA PRO A 241 -6.40 -18.70 5.75
C PRO A 241 -5.24 -18.26 6.67
N LYS A 242 -4.73 -17.05 6.45
CA LYS A 242 -3.62 -16.46 7.23
C LYS A 242 -4.05 -15.85 8.57
N GLY A 243 -5.34 -15.73 8.87
CA GLY A 243 -5.80 -15.11 10.10
C GLY A 243 -7.13 -14.36 9.99
N TYR A 244 -7.36 -13.48 10.95
CA TYR A 244 -8.56 -12.69 11.15
C TYR A 244 -8.23 -11.22 10.92
N PHE A 245 -8.87 -10.60 9.94
CA PHE A 245 -8.49 -9.26 9.46
C PHE A 245 -9.69 -8.31 9.52
N CYS A 246 -9.48 -7.12 10.08
CA CYS A 246 -10.52 -6.10 10.05
C CYS A 246 -10.64 -5.48 8.65
N THR A 247 -11.87 -5.22 8.20
CA THR A 247 -12.14 -4.54 6.92
C THR A 247 -11.95 -3.02 6.99
N GLY A 248 -11.69 -2.46 8.17
CA GLY A 248 -11.75 -1.03 8.42
C GLY A 248 -10.49 -0.36 8.96
N CYS A 249 -9.53 -1.13 9.44
CA CYS A 249 -8.31 -0.63 10.08
C CYS A 249 -7.22 -1.71 10.01
N GLU A 250 -6.05 -1.40 10.56
CA GLU A 250 -4.88 -2.29 10.58
C GLU A 250 -4.99 -3.51 11.51
N PHE A 251 -6.09 -3.65 12.25
CA PHE A 251 -6.29 -4.75 13.18
C PHE A 251 -6.23 -6.10 12.48
N LYS A 252 -5.29 -6.96 12.93
CA LYS A 252 -5.13 -8.33 12.43
C LYS A 252 -4.70 -9.29 13.53
N ILE A 253 -5.25 -10.49 13.51
CA ILE A 253 -4.81 -11.63 14.33
C ILE A 253 -4.37 -12.73 13.38
N TRP A 254 -3.10 -13.13 13.43
CA TRP A 254 -2.62 -14.25 12.61
C TRP A 254 -3.24 -15.58 13.06
N SER A 255 -3.50 -16.48 12.11
CA SER A 255 -4.06 -17.81 12.38
C SER A 255 -3.07 -18.72 13.09
N GLU A 256 -1.79 -18.35 13.15
CA GLU A 256 -0.76 -19.05 13.92
C GLU A 256 -0.01 -18.08 14.84
N PHE A 257 0.16 -18.47 16.10
CA PHE A 257 0.94 -17.74 17.09
C PHE A 257 1.77 -18.70 17.93
N SER A 258 3.10 -18.50 17.95
CA SER A 258 4.04 -19.33 18.71
C SER A 258 3.91 -20.84 18.44
N GLY A 259 3.69 -21.23 17.18
CA GLY A 259 3.55 -22.63 16.77
C GLY A 259 2.19 -23.27 17.09
N LYS A 260 1.18 -22.47 17.39
CA LYS A 260 -0.20 -22.91 17.66
C LYS A 260 -1.19 -22.19 16.75
N LYS A 261 -2.11 -22.97 16.17
CA LYS A 261 -3.21 -22.46 15.37
C LYS A 261 -4.28 -21.84 16.28
N ILE A 262 -4.69 -20.63 15.96
CA ILE A 262 -5.76 -19.90 16.63
C ILE A 262 -7.08 -20.28 15.96
N THR A 263 -8.03 -20.78 16.74
CA THR A 263 -9.36 -21.16 16.22
C THR A 263 -10.29 -19.94 16.17
N GLN A 264 -11.36 -20.04 15.37
CA GLN A 264 -12.36 -18.97 15.27
C GLN A 264 -12.95 -18.60 16.64
N ALA A 265 -13.26 -19.60 17.47
CA ALA A 265 -13.77 -19.38 18.82
C ALA A 265 -12.75 -18.66 19.73
N GLN A 266 -11.45 -18.91 19.57
CA GLN A 266 -10.40 -18.23 20.31
C GLN A 266 -10.23 -16.79 19.84
N ALA A 267 -10.27 -16.54 18.53
CA ALA A 267 -10.27 -15.19 17.96
C ALA A 267 -11.48 -14.38 18.42
N GLU A 268 -12.67 -15.00 18.46
CA GLU A 268 -13.90 -14.40 18.99
C GLU A 268 -13.72 -13.97 20.45
N LYS A 269 -13.11 -14.83 21.29
CA LYS A 269 -12.84 -14.51 22.70
C LYS A 269 -11.79 -13.42 22.88
N LEU A 270 -10.74 -13.40 22.05
CA LEU A 270 -9.73 -12.34 22.05
C LEU A 270 -10.36 -10.99 21.73
N VAL A 271 -11.28 -10.95 20.77
CA VAL A 271 -11.99 -9.72 20.39
C VAL A 271 -12.98 -9.27 21.47
N LYS A 272 -13.78 -10.19 22.03
CA LYS A 272 -14.79 -9.85 23.07
C LYS A 272 -14.18 -9.49 24.42
N SER A 273 -13.22 -10.29 24.88
CA SER A 273 -12.77 -10.31 26.27
C SER A 273 -11.28 -9.99 26.45
N GLY A 274 -10.54 -9.83 25.36
CA GLY A 274 -9.10 -9.54 25.38
C GLY A 274 -8.24 -10.74 25.75
N LYS A 275 -8.82 -11.93 26.00
CA LYS A 275 -8.09 -13.15 26.36
C LYS A 275 -8.75 -14.43 25.84
N THR A 276 -7.96 -15.48 25.61
CA THR A 276 -8.48 -16.82 25.29
C THR A 276 -8.72 -17.65 26.55
N ASP A 277 -9.33 -18.84 26.38
CA ASP A 277 -9.22 -19.90 27.37
C ASP A 277 -7.78 -20.46 27.41
N LEU A 278 -7.53 -21.38 28.35
CA LEU A 278 -6.27 -22.10 28.46
C LEU A 278 -6.00 -22.91 27.17
N ILE A 279 -4.93 -22.54 26.46
CA ILE A 279 -4.44 -23.26 25.29
C ILE A 279 -3.27 -24.13 25.73
N LYS A 280 -3.33 -25.40 25.36
CA LYS A 280 -2.34 -26.39 25.77
C LYS A 280 -1.18 -26.53 24.80
N GLY A 281 -0.01 -26.80 25.34
CA GLY A 281 1.12 -27.33 24.59
C GLY A 281 1.98 -26.31 23.83
N PHE A 282 2.09 -25.06 24.29
CA PHE A 282 3.10 -24.12 23.75
C PHE A 282 4.51 -24.60 24.04
N LYS A 283 5.45 -24.39 23.13
CA LYS A 283 6.85 -24.83 23.29
C LYS A 283 7.66 -23.83 24.10
N LYS A 284 8.40 -24.29 25.12
CA LYS A 284 9.36 -23.47 25.87
C LYS A 284 10.70 -23.38 25.12
N LYS A 285 11.41 -22.26 25.29
CA LYS A 285 12.80 -22.12 24.80
C LYS A 285 13.77 -23.12 25.46
N SER A 286 13.48 -23.54 26.69
CA SER A 286 14.28 -24.49 27.46
C SER A 286 14.00 -25.97 27.15
N GLY A 287 13.15 -26.25 26.15
CA GLY A 287 12.57 -27.58 25.93
C GLY A 287 11.35 -27.85 26.82
N GLY A 288 10.45 -28.70 26.32
CA GLY A 288 9.16 -29.02 26.95
C GLY A 288 8.01 -28.09 26.55
N THR A 289 6.81 -28.41 27.03
CA THR A 289 5.59 -27.65 26.75
C THR A 289 5.02 -26.95 27.99
N TYR A 290 4.18 -25.93 27.77
CA TYR A 290 3.36 -25.30 28.80
C TYR A 290 2.00 -24.90 28.27
N ASP A 291 1.04 -24.81 29.18
CA ASP A 291 -0.32 -24.38 28.89
C ASP A 291 -0.49 -22.95 29.38
N THR A 292 -1.10 -22.09 28.56
CA THR A 292 -1.32 -20.70 28.93
C THR A 292 -2.47 -20.09 28.13
N VAL A 293 -2.88 -18.89 28.50
CA VAL A 293 -3.85 -18.08 27.74
C VAL A 293 -3.09 -17.12 26.83
N LEU A 294 -3.71 -16.73 25.72
CA LEU A 294 -3.26 -15.60 24.92
C LEU A 294 -4.04 -14.35 25.32
N VAL A 295 -3.37 -13.22 25.29
CA VAL A 295 -3.96 -11.91 25.56
C VAL A 295 -3.77 -11.00 24.35
N LEU A 296 -4.76 -10.14 24.12
CA LEU A 296 -4.67 -9.07 23.13
C LEU A 296 -3.86 -7.91 23.76
N GLU A 297 -2.57 -7.83 23.47
CA GLU A 297 -1.67 -6.79 23.98
C GLU A 297 -2.05 -5.42 23.44
N ASP A 298 -2.38 -5.36 22.15
CA ASP A 298 -2.73 -4.13 21.47
C ASP A 298 -4.06 -4.27 20.73
N LYS A 299 -5.05 -3.50 21.20
CA LYS A 299 -6.39 -3.46 20.62
C LYS A 299 -6.45 -2.73 19.27
N LYS A 300 -5.47 -1.87 18.94
CA LYS A 300 -5.41 -1.15 17.67
C LYS A 300 -4.88 -2.05 16.55
N THR A 301 -3.74 -2.69 16.80
CA THR A 301 -3.05 -3.53 15.79
C THR A 301 -3.48 -4.99 15.80
N GLY A 302 -4.07 -5.48 16.90
CA GLY A 302 -4.43 -6.89 17.07
C GLY A 302 -3.28 -7.76 17.60
N LYS A 303 -2.19 -7.15 18.07
CA LYS A 303 -1.01 -7.87 18.55
C LYS A 303 -1.36 -8.79 19.72
N LEU A 304 -0.97 -10.06 19.60
CA LEU A 304 -1.11 -11.06 20.65
C LEU A 304 0.14 -11.16 21.50
N GLY A 305 -0.05 -11.52 22.76
CA GLY A 305 1.01 -11.81 23.70
C GLY A 305 0.61 -12.83 24.75
N PHE A 306 1.51 -13.05 25.69
CA PHE A 306 1.29 -13.89 26.86
C PHE A 306 1.03 -13.00 28.08
N PRO A 307 0.24 -13.45 29.06
CA PRO A 307 0.00 -12.68 30.28
C PRO A 307 1.34 -12.38 30.97
N VAL A 308 1.54 -11.11 31.33
CA VAL A 308 2.72 -10.66 32.07
C VAL A 308 2.73 -11.36 33.42
N ARG A 309 3.77 -12.16 33.70
CA ARG A 309 3.97 -12.70 35.06
C ARG A 309 4.28 -11.53 35.98
N ALA A 310 3.44 -11.32 37.00
CA ALA A 310 3.80 -10.49 38.13
C ALA A 310 5.09 -11.08 38.73
N LYS A 311 6.17 -10.29 38.73
CA LYS A 311 7.38 -10.63 39.50
C LYS A 311 6.95 -10.66 40.97
N LYS A 312 6.92 -11.86 41.55
CA LYS A 312 7.00 -12.04 43.00
C LYS A 312 8.47 -11.94 43.42
#